data_AF-A0A8K1CE83-F1
#
_entry.id   AF-A0A8K1CE83-F1
#
_cell.length_a   1.000
_cell.length_b   1.000
_cell.length_c   1.000
_cell.angle_alpha   90.00
_cell.angle_beta   90.00
_cell.angle_gamma   90.00
#
_symmetry.space_group_name_H-M   'P 1'
#
loop_
_entity.id
_entity.type
_entity.pdbx_description
1 polymer ?
#
loop_
_entity_poly.entity_id
_entity_poly.type
_entity_poly.pdbx_seq_one_letter_code
_entity_poly.pdbx_strand_id
1 'polypeptide(L)'
;MMQNSRQKYAQELLAGNEASRQIAMRTPVDKTLPTLAPLEAPLNDEELAARQRLHVRRSYHRKQEDNGVVGLYTELTELEEQLLQQNDAMELSLRDCELFVQKVRTWVDTNQGVEIFDRISTVDEVTTSILSVNQPERGSWVVLPSLRTPLNVDLCHTIVERMYSDIASFLASPHFMTTGTSVFGWSDKRVYEDNVVKFVLEKTFLGQSTLELAVKSFNIVASVKICQCSSIQCSVRA
;
A
#
# COMPACT_ATOMS: atom_id res chain seq x y z
N MET A 1 -4.93 -7.22 -19.00
CA MET A 1 -5.35 -5.82 -19.23
C MET A 1 -4.22 -4.80 -19.29
N MET A 2 -3.06 -5.00 -18.62
CA MET A 2 -1.97 -3.99 -18.62
C MET A 2 -1.20 -3.81 -19.94
N GLN A 3 -1.18 -4.80 -20.85
CA GLN A 3 -0.47 -4.68 -22.13
C GLN A 3 -1.09 -3.61 -23.05
N ASN A 4 -2.40 -3.38 -22.98
CA ASN A 4 -3.07 -2.36 -23.79
C ASN A 4 -2.70 -0.93 -23.37
N SER A 5 -2.45 -0.70 -22.08
CA SER A 5 -2.10 0.64 -21.58
C SER A 5 -0.70 1.07 -22.05
N ARG A 6 0.27 0.14 -22.08
CA ARG A 6 1.63 0.41 -22.56
C ARG A 6 1.67 0.68 -24.07
N GLN A 7 0.88 -0.06 -24.85
CA GLN A 7 0.77 0.16 -26.30
C GLN A 7 0.13 1.51 -26.63
N LYS A 8 -0.89 1.91 -25.86
CA LYS A 8 -1.55 3.22 -26.04
C LYS A 8 -0.59 4.38 -25.76
N TYR A 9 0.20 4.29 -24.69
CA TYR A 9 1.18 5.33 -24.34
C TYR A 9 2.31 5.45 -25.38
N ALA A 10 2.79 4.32 -25.92
CA ALA A 10 3.80 4.32 -26.97
C ALA A 10 3.29 4.94 -28.29
N GLN A 11 2.01 4.74 -28.63
CA GLN A 11 1.40 5.38 -29.80
C GLN A 11 1.23 6.89 -29.64
N GLU A 12 0.84 7.36 -28.45
CA GLU A 12 0.70 8.80 -28.17
C GLU A 12 2.06 9.54 -28.22
N LEU A 13 3.13 8.92 -27.72
CA LEU A 13 4.50 9.47 -27.81
C LEU A 13 5.01 9.60 -29.26
N LEU A 14 4.70 8.64 -30.13
CA LEU A 14 5.07 8.72 -31.55
C LEU A 14 4.27 9.81 -32.29
N ALA A 15 2.97 9.95 -31.99
CA ALA A 15 2.11 10.95 -32.63
C ALA A 15 2.50 12.40 -32.26
N GLY A 16 2.88 12.66 -31.00
CA GLY A 16 3.36 13.98 -30.57
C GLY A 16 4.66 14.42 -31.25
N ASN A 17 5.53 13.46 -31.58
CA ASN A 17 6.81 13.72 -32.22
C ASN A 17 6.66 14.02 -33.73
N GLU A 18 5.68 13.42 -34.41
CA GLU A 18 5.35 13.75 -35.80
C GLU A 18 4.71 15.13 -35.95
N ALA A 19 3.83 15.52 -35.01
CA ALA A 19 3.22 16.86 -35.01
C ALA A 19 4.29 17.97 -34.87
N SER A 20 5.30 17.76 -34.02
CA SER A 20 6.41 18.69 -33.82
C SER A 20 7.31 18.81 -35.06
N ARG A 21 7.52 17.72 -35.80
CA ARG A 21 8.26 17.74 -37.08
C ARG A 21 7.51 18.48 -38.19
N GLN A 22 6.19 18.42 -38.23
CA GLN A 22 5.39 19.12 -39.25
C GLN A 22 5.36 20.65 -39.05
N ILE A 23 5.50 21.13 -37.81
CA ILE A 23 5.57 22.57 -37.51
C ILE A 23 6.91 23.16 -37.97
N ALA A 24 8.02 22.43 -37.83
CA ALA A 24 9.36 22.89 -38.24
C ALA A 24 9.53 23.03 -39.78
N MET A 25 8.68 22.40 -40.58
CA MET A 25 8.79 22.38 -42.05
C MET A 25 7.85 23.37 -42.76
N ARG A 26 7.04 24.15 -42.03
CA ARG A 26 6.00 25.02 -42.59
C ARG A 26 6.26 26.53 -42.51
N THR A 27 7.41 26.98 -42.01
CA THR A 27 7.78 28.39 -42.16
C THR A 27 8.43 28.60 -43.53
N PRO A 28 7.75 29.28 -44.49
CA PRO A 28 8.39 29.69 -45.72
C PRO A 28 9.52 30.65 -45.36
N VAL A 29 10.76 30.25 -45.63
CA VAL A 29 11.93 31.14 -45.59
C VAL A 29 11.72 32.16 -46.70
N ASP A 30 11.20 33.33 -46.34
CA ASP A 30 11.13 34.49 -47.22
C ASP A 30 12.57 34.92 -47.53
N LYS A 31 13.04 34.60 -48.74
CA LYS A 31 14.40 34.87 -49.24
C LYS A 31 14.52 36.28 -49.82
N THR A 32 13.82 37.26 -49.26
CA THR A 32 14.07 38.66 -49.57
C THR A 32 15.30 39.11 -48.76
N LEU A 33 16.49 38.88 -49.32
CA LEU A 33 17.73 39.46 -48.80
C LEU A 33 17.58 40.99 -48.77
N PRO A 34 17.70 41.65 -47.61
CA PRO A 34 17.86 43.09 -47.57
C PRO A 34 19.19 43.44 -48.23
N THR A 35 19.14 44.20 -49.33
CA THR A 35 20.29 44.85 -49.94
C THR A 35 21.04 45.62 -48.86
N LEU A 36 22.24 45.14 -48.51
CA LEU A 36 23.10 45.76 -47.50
C LEU A 36 23.48 47.17 -47.95
N ALA A 37 23.12 48.15 -47.13
CA ALA A 37 23.56 49.52 -47.29
C ALA A 37 25.09 49.63 -47.15
N PRO A 38 25.74 50.60 -47.83
CA PRO A 38 27.20 50.74 -47.88
C PRO A 38 27.86 50.91 -46.51
N LEU A 39 29.08 50.36 -46.40
CA LEU A 39 29.95 50.32 -45.22
C LEU A 39 29.86 51.56 -44.34
N GLU A 40 29.34 51.37 -43.12
CA GLU A 40 29.52 52.30 -42.01
C GLU A 40 31.01 52.49 -41.72
N ALA A 41 31.39 53.73 -41.40
CA ALA A 41 32.72 54.17 -41.02
C ALA A 41 33.36 53.26 -39.95
N PRO A 42 34.71 53.22 -39.84
CA PRO A 42 35.39 52.43 -38.81
C PRO A 42 34.79 52.73 -37.44
N LEU A 43 34.16 51.71 -36.84
CA LEU A 43 33.56 51.77 -35.51
C LEU A 43 34.58 52.35 -34.53
N ASN A 44 34.15 53.32 -33.73
CA ASN A 44 34.97 53.84 -32.64
C ASN A 44 35.31 52.67 -31.68
N ASP A 45 36.54 52.63 -31.15
CA ASP A 45 37.01 51.53 -30.28
C ASP A 45 36.07 51.27 -29.09
N GLU A 46 35.40 52.33 -28.62
CA GLU A 46 34.41 52.27 -27.56
C GLU A 46 33.15 51.47 -27.93
N GLU A 47 32.67 51.58 -29.17
CA GLU A 47 31.51 50.82 -29.66
C GLU A 47 31.86 49.35 -29.83
N LEU A 48 33.08 49.05 -30.28
CA LEU A 48 33.56 47.67 -30.39
C LEU A 48 33.64 47.01 -29.01
N ALA A 49 34.19 47.72 -28.02
CA ALA A 49 34.24 47.27 -26.64
C ALA A 49 32.83 47.08 -26.04
N ALA A 50 31.88 47.98 -26.35
CA ALA A 50 30.49 47.83 -25.93
C ALA A 50 29.81 46.59 -26.54
N ARG A 51 30.01 46.34 -27.84
CA ARG A 51 29.50 45.13 -28.51
C ARG A 51 30.09 43.85 -27.93
N GLN A 52 31.39 43.84 -27.63
CA GLN A 52 32.05 42.68 -27.03
C GLN A 52 31.52 42.40 -25.62
N ARG A 53 31.32 43.43 -24.79
CA ARG A 53 30.69 43.30 -23.46
C ARG A 53 29.27 42.73 -23.56
N LEU A 54 28.47 43.23 -24.50
CA LEU A 54 27.10 42.74 -24.71
C LEU A 54 27.09 41.26 -25.14
N HIS A 55 28.00 40.87 -26.03
CA HIS A 55 28.13 39.49 -26.50
C HIS A 55 28.52 38.54 -25.36
N VAL A 56 29.53 38.90 -24.56
CA VAL A 56 29.95 38.11 -23.39
C VAL A 56 28.80 37.97 -22.40
N ARG A 57 28.07 39.06 -22.09
CA ARG A 57 26.92 39.02 -21.19
C ARG A 57 25.80 38.11 -21.70
N ARG A 58 25.46 38.20 -22.99
CA ARG A 58 24.45 37.31 -23.61
C ARG A 58 24.89 35.85 -23.60
N SER A 59 26.18 35.59 -23.85
CA SER A 59 26.74 34.23 -23.79
C SER A 59 26.69 33.66 -22.39
N TYR A 60 26.99 34.47 -21.37
CA TYR A 60 26.92 34.06 -19.96
C TYR A 60 25.50 33.67 -19.55
N HIS A 61 24.50 34.53 -19.84
CA HIS A 61 23.11 34.21 -19.50
C HIS A 61 22.57 32.98 -20.24
N ARG A 62 22.95 32.79 -21.52
CA ARG A 62 22.56 31.60 -22.28
C ARG A 62 23.13 30.31 -21.66
N LYS A 63 24.41 30.34 -21.26
CA LYS A 63 25.02 29.21 -20.52
C LYS A 63 24.35 28.96 -19.17
N GLN A 64 23.89 30.00 -18.49
CA GLN A 64 23.22 29.86 -17.20
C GLN A 64 21.85 29.19 -17.36
N GLU A 65 21.10 29.54 -18.42
CA GLU A 65 19.83 28.90 -18.79
C GLU A 65 20.06 27.44 -19.21
N ASP A 66 21.04 27.18 -20.08
CA ASP A 66 21.40 25.82 -20.51
C ASP A 66 21.77 24.93 -19.32
N ASN A 67 22.55 25.46 -18.36
CA ASN A 67 22.90 24.74 -17.14
C ASN A 67 21.68 24.46 -16.25
N GLY A 68 20.72 25.38 -16.19
CA GLY A 68 19.46 25.19 -15.45
C GLY A 68 18.61 24.07 -16.05
N VAL A 69 18.51 24.03 -17.38
CA VAL A 69 17.81 22.97 -18.11
C VAL A 69 18.46 21.61 -17.86
N VAL A 70 19.79 21.53 -17.93
CA VAL A 70 20.54 20.28 -17.63
C VAL A 70 20.26 19.80 -16.21
N GLY A 71 20.23 20.71 -15.22
CA GLY A 71 19.91 20.39 -13.83
C GLY A 71 18.50 19.79 -13.65
N LEU A 72 17.51 20.33 -14.35
CA LEU A 72 16.15 19.80 -14.32
C LEU A 72 16.04 18.40 -14.95
N TYR A 73 16.76 18.15 -16.05
CA TYR A 73 16.79 16.82 -16.67
C TYR A 73 17.44 15.77 -15.78
N THR A 74 18.51 16.12 -15.06
CA THR A 74 19.14 15.22 -14.09
C THR A 74 18.18 14.86 -12.95
N GLU A 75 17.50 15.86 -12.36
CA GLU A 75 16.53 15.63 -11.29
C GLU A 75 15.36 14.76 -11.76
N LEU A 76 14.85 15.01 -12.98
CA LEU A 76 13.75 14.23 -13.55
C LEU A 76 14.14 12.77 -13.80
N THR A 77 15.39 12.52 -14.20
CA THR A 77 15.94 11.18 -14.43
C THR A 77 16.11 10.42 -13.11
N GLU A 78 16.62 11.09 -12.07
CA GLU A 78 16.73 10.52 -10.73
C GLU A 78 15.37 10.14 -10.15
N LEU A 79 14.36 11.00 -10.36
CA LEU A 79 13.00 10.75 -9.88
C LEU A 79 12.33 9.60 -10.64
N GLU A 80 12.56 9.49 -11.95
CA GLU A 80 12.10 8.37 -12.76
C GLU A 80 12.72 7.04 -12.28
N GLU A 81 14.02 7.02 -12.02
CA GLU A 81 14.71 5.85 -11.48
C GLU A 81 14.15 5.42 -10.11
N GLN A 82 13.91 6.38 -9.22
CA GLN A 82 13.32 6.11 -7.91
C GLN A 82 11.91 5.50 -8.02
N LEU A 83 11.07 6.03 -8.90
CA LEU A 83 9.72 5.49 -9.12
C LEU A 83 9.77 4.06 -9.69
N LEU A 84 10.70 3.77 -10.59
CA LEU A 84 10.91 2.41 -11.09
C LEU A 84 11.32 1.45 -9.96
N GLN A 85 12.28 1.84 -9.13
CA GLN A 85 12.71 1.04 -7.98
C GLN A 85 11.56 0.78 -6.99
N GLN A 86 10.72 1.78 -6.72
CA GLN A 86 9.56 1.62 -5.84
C GLN A 86 8.50 0.70 -6.44
N ASN A 87 8.23 0.82 -7.74
CA ASN A 87 7.31 -0.07 -8.43
C ASN A 87 7.80 -1.53 -8.41
N ASP A 88 9.09 -1.76 -8.66
CA ASP A 88 9.69 -3.10 -8.59
C ASP A 88 9.58 -3.69 -7.17
N ALA A 89 9.83 -2.88 -6.13
CA ALA A 89 9.68 -3.29 -4.75
C ALA A 89 8.20 -3.64 -4.40
N MET A 90 7.24 -2.86 -4.91
CA MET A 90 5.82 -3.15 -4.74
C MET A 90 5.41 -4.43 -5.45
N GLU A 91 5.88 -4.66 -6.69
CA GLU A 91 5.59 -5.89 -7.42
C GLU A 91 6.12 -7.13 -6.69
N LEU A 92 7.32 -7.03 -6.11
CA LEU A 92 7.89 -8.10 -5.30
C LEU A 92 7.00 -8.39 -4.08
N SER A 93 6.58 -7.35 -3.35
CA SER A 93 5.67 -7.49 -2.21
C SER A 93 4.32 -8.11 -2.58
N LEU A 94 3.78 -7.82 -3.77
CA LEU A 94 2.54 -8.43 -4.25
C LEU A 94 2.71 -9.93 -4.52
N ARG A 95 3.82 -10.34 -5.13
CA ARG A 95 4.12 -11.77 -5.35
C ARG A 95 4.24 -12.52 -4.04
N ASP A 96 4.91 -11.94 -3.05
CA ASP A 96 5.02 -12.54 -1.73
C ASP A 96 3.64 -12.71 -1.07
N CYS A 97 2.71 -11.76 -1.29
CA CYS A 97 1.33 -11.83 -0.77
C CYS A 97 0.57 -12.96 -1.46
N GLU A 98 0.70 -13.09 -2.77
CA GLU A 98 0.08 -14.18 -3.55
C GLU A 98 0.57 -15.55 -3.08
N LEU A 99 1.88 -15.69 -2.89
CA LEU A 99 2.48 -16.91 -2.36
C LEU A 99 2.00 -17.23 -0.94
N PHE A 100 1.89 -16.22 -0.08
CA PHE A 100 1.34 -16.40 1.26
C PHE A 100 -0.11 -16.87 1.21
N VAL A 101 -0.97 -16.22 0.42
CA VAL A 101 -2.38 -16.61 0.27
C VAL A 101 -2.50 -18.03 -0.27
N GLN A 102 -1.66 -18.42 -1.23
CA GLN A 102 -1.64 -19.78 -1.76
C GLN A 102 -1.24 -20.79 -0.68
N LYS A 103 -0.19 -20.51 0.09
CA LYS A 103 0.24 -21.37 1.21
C LYS A 103 -0.85 -21.53 2.27
N VAL A 104 -1.52 -20.44 2.64
CA VAL A 104 -2.64 -20.49 3.59
C VAL A 104 -3.78 -21.34 3.05
N ARG A 105 -4.16 -21.18 1.77
CA ARG A 105 -5.20 -22.03 1.15
C ARG A 105 -4.81 -23.50 1.16
N THR A 106 -3.61 -23.85 0.70
CA THR A 106 -3.13 -25.23 0.71
C THR A 106 -3.08 -25.81 2.12
N TRP A 107 -2.65 -25.01 3.11
CA TRP A 107 -2.66 -25.42 4.51
C TRP A 107 -4.09 -25.67 5.02
N VAL A 108 -5.05 -24.78 4.71
CA VAL A 108 -6.46 -24.96 5.08
C VAL A 108 -7.00 -26.24 4.42
N ASP A 109 -6.78 -26.44 3.12
CA ASP A 109 -7.26 -27.63 2.39
C ASP A 109 -6.66 -28.93 2.92
N THR A 110 -5.37 -28.93 3.26
CA THR A 110 -4.68 -30.10 3.82
C THR A 110 -5.13 -30.41 5.24
N ASN A 111 -5.49 -29.39 6.02
CA ASN A 111 -5.87 -29.52 7.43
C ASN A 111 -7.40 -29.42 7.66
N GLN A 112 -8.23 -29.51 6.62
CA GLN A 112 -9.69 -29.58 6.75
C GLN A 112 -10.20 -30.81 7.54
N GLY A 113 -9.33 -31.77 7.87
CA GLY A 113 -9.61 -32.89 8.79
C GLY A 113 -9.14 -32.67 10.23
N VAL A 114 -8.45 -31.56 10.53
CA VAL A 114 -8.16 -31.14 11.90
C VAL A 114 -9.30 -30.23 12.29
N GLU A 115 -10.18 -30.71 13.19
CA GLU A 115 -11.11 -29.82 13.87
C GLU A 115 -10.28 -28.75 14.57
N ILE A 116 -10.16 -27.58 13.92
CA ILE A 116 -9.66 -26.36 14.55
C ILE A 116 -10.68 -26.11 15.65
N PHE A 117 -10.34 -26.59 16.85
CA PHE A 117 -11.14 -26.41 18.05
C PHE A 117 -11.26 -24.91 18.22
N ASP A 118 -12.41 -24.37 17.84
CA ASP A 118 -12.78 -22.98 17.98
C ASP A 118 -13.06 -22.75 19.47
N ARG A 119 -11.97 -22.78 20.23
CA ARG A 119 -11.91 -22.53 21.66
C ARG A 119 -11.47 -21.09 21.86
N ILE A 120 -12.11 -20.16 21.15
CA ILE A 120 -12.50 -18.92 21.81
C ILE A 120 -13.44 -19.39 22.92
N SER A 121 -12.88 -19.64 24.10
CA SER A 121 -13.65 -19.93 25.30
C SER A 121 -14.71 -18.85 25.44
N THR A 122 -15.92 -19.22 25.03
CA THR A 122 -17.18 -18.87 25.68
C THR A 122 -17.05 -17.68 26.64
N VAL A 123 -17.45 -16.51 26.15
CA VAL A 123 -18.12 -15.49 26.97
C VAL A 123 -19.50 -16.04 27.36
N ASP A 124 -19.49 -17.21 28.00
CA ASP A 124 -20.66 -17.97 28.40
C ASP A 124 -20.49 -18.47 29.85
N GLU A 125 -19.32 -18.28 30.47
CA GLU A 125 -19.16 -18.48 31.92
C GLU A 125 -19.55 -17.23 32.73
N VAL A 126 -19.47 -16.01 32.17
CA VAL A 126 -19.84 -14.78 32.90
C VAL A 126 -21.32 -14.44 32.72
N THR A 127 -21.90 -14.71 31.55
CA THR A 127 -23.32 -14.47 31.29
C THR A 127 -24.22 -15.60 31.79
N THR A 128 -23.77 -16.86 31.77
CA THR A 128 -24.59 -17.99 32.25
C THR A 128 -24.46 -18.22 33.76
N SER A 129 -23.43 -17.71 34.43
CA SER A 129 -23.36 -17.76 35.91
C SER A 129 -24.45 -16.93 36.60
N ILE A 130 -25.05 -15.95 35.90
CA ILE A 130 -26.11 -15.12 36.48
C ILE A 130 -27.50 -15.75 36.27
N LEU A 131 -27.66 -16.67 35.32
CA LEU A 131 -28.94 -17.29 35.00
C LEU A 131 -28.82 -18.81 34.80
N SER A 132 -29.21 -19.55 35.84
CA SER A 132 -29.65 -20.96 35.83
C SER A 132 -28.64 -22.07 36.18
N VAL A 133 -28.64 -22.40 37.47
CA VAL A 133 -28.79 -23.73 38.08
C VAL A 133 -29.11 -24.89 37.08
N ASN A 134 -28.31 -25.97 37.19
CA ASN A 134 -28.48 -27.36 36.68
C ASN A 134 -28.12 -27.71 35.21
N GLN A 135 -26.89 -28.24 35.02
CA GLN A 135 -26.37 -29.34 34.13
C GLN A 135 -27.31 -30.17 33.20
N PRO A 136 -26.80 -31.07 32.30
CA PRO A 136 -25.56 -31.13 31.49
C PRO A 136 -25.74 -31.72 30.04
N GLU A 137 -24.61 -31.95 29.34
CA GLU A 137 -24.33 -32.85 28.18
C GLU A 137 -24.69 -32.44 26.73
N ARG A 138 -23.61 -32.16 25.98
CA ARG A 138 -23.22 -32.78 24.70
C ARG A 138 -24.18 -32.70 23.50
N GLY A 139 -23.76 -31.90 22.50
CA GLY A 139 -24.00 -32.19 21.08
C GLY A 139 -25.13 -31.38 20.42
N SER A 140 -24.89 -30.11 20.13
CA SER A 140 -25.49 -29.42 18.97
C SER A 140 -24.87 -28.02 18.87
N TRP A 141 -24.08 -27.77 17.83
CA TRP A 141 -23.69 -26.40 17.50
C TRP A 141 -24.90 -25.71 16.88
N VAL A 142 -25.75 -25.12 17.74
CA VAL A 142 -26.79 -24.21 17.27
C VAL A 142 -26.06 -23.02 16.68
N VAL A 143 -26.13 -22.88 15.36
CA VAL A 143 -25.76 -21.66 14.63
C VAL A 143 -26.43 -20.50 15.37
N LEU A 144 -25.62 -19.67 16.02
CA LEU A 144 -26.13 -18.52 16.78
C LEU A 144 -27.02 -17.69 15.84
N PRO A 145 -28.30 -17.47 16.20
CA PRO A 145 -29.13 -16.54 15.47
C PRO A 145 -28.41 -15.20 15.45
N SER A 146 -28.25 -14.64 14.24
CA SER A 146 -27.86 -13.25 13.99
C SER A 146 -28.07 -12.37 15.21
N LEU A 147 -26.98 -11.85 15.80
CA LEU A 147 -27.02 -10.94 16.94
C LEU A 147 -27.81 -9.69 16.52
N ARG A 148 -29.13 -9.73 16.69
CA ARG A 148 -30.05 -8.64 16.33
C ARG A 148 -30.13 -7.58 17.42
N THR A 149 -29.60 -7.86 18.60
CA THR A 149 -29.54 -6.94 19.73
C THR A 149 -28.15 -6.33 19.82
N PRO A 150 -28.02 -5.00 19.85
CA PRO A 150 -26.75 -4.36 20.12
C PRO A 150 -26.22 -4.82 21.48
N LEU A 151 -24.92 -5.14 21.57
CA LEU A 151 -24.29 -5.45 22.85
C LEU A 151 -24.38 -4.22 23.77
N ASN A 152 -24.64 -4.47 25.06
CA ASN A 152 -24.49 -3.43 26.07
C ASN A 152 -23.02 -3.00 26.17
N VAL A 153 -22.77 -1.70 26.38
CA VAL A 153 -21.46 -1.11 26.60
C VAL A 153 -20.70 -1.82 27.71
N ASP A 154 -21.35 -2.13 28.83
CA ASP A 154 -20.70 -2.82 29.95
C ASP A 154 -20.22 -4.23 29.57
N LEU A 155 -21.01 -4.93 28.76
CA LEU A 155 -20.67 -6.26 28.26
C LEU A 155 -19.52 -6.18 27.26
N CYS A 156 -19.53 -5.19 26.36
CA CYS A 156 -18.41 -4.92 25.46
C CYS A 156 -17.12 -4.66 26.24
N HIS A 157 -17.17 -3.83 27.29
CA HIS A 157 -16.01 -3.56 28.14
C HIS A 157 -15.50 -4.84 28.81
N THR A 158 -16.39 -5.62 29.40
CA THR A 158 -16.03 -6.89 30.06
C THR A 158 -15.37 -7.88 29.10
N ILE A 159 -15.91 -8.01 27.89
CA ILE A 159 -15.34 -8.86 26.84
C ILE A 159 -13.94 -8.38 26.45
N VAL A 160 -13.79 -7.08 26.22
CA VAL A 160 -12.52 -6.47 25.83
C VAL A 160 -11.47 -6.64 26.93
N GLU A 161 -11.80 -6.36 28.19
CA GLU A 161 -10.90 -6.54 29.33
C GLU A 161 -10.43 -7.99 29.47
N ARG A 162 -11.35 -8.94 29.37
CA ARG A 162 -11.01 -10.37 29.43
C ARG A 162 -10.06 -10.76 28.29
N MET A 163 -10.36 -10.38 27.06
CA MET A 163 -9.50 -10.67 25.91
C MET A 163 -8.11 -10.05 26.06
N TYR A 164 -8.03 -8.80 26.53
CA TYR A 164 -6.74 -8.15 26.78
C TYR A 164 -5.94 -8.86 27.88
N SER A 165 -6.60 -9.27 28.97
CA SER A 165 -5.96 -10.04 30.04
C SER A 165 -5.40 -11.36 29.51
N ASP A 166 -6.18 -12.09 28.71
CA ASP A 166 -5.74 -13.36 28.13
C ASP A 166 -4.54 -13.18 27.21
N ILE A 167 -4.57 -12.17 26.32
CA ILE A 167 -3.45 -11.83 25.43
C ILE A 167 -2.21 -11.42 26.25
N ALA A 168 -2.38 -10.56 27.25
CA ALA A 168 -1.28 -10.10 28.10
C ALA A 168 -0.64 -11.26 28.87
N SER A 169 -1.45 -12.18 29.40
CA SER A 169 -0.96 -13.38 30.09
C SER A 169 -0.17 -14.30 29.16
N PHE A 170 -0.63 -14.47 27.92
CA PHE A 170 0.07 -15.25 26.90
C PHE A 170 1.43 -14.62 26.55
N LEU A 171 1.45 -13.29 26.34
CA LEU A 171 2.68 -12.57 26.00
C LEU A 171 3.69 -12.52 27.14
N ALA A 172 3.23 -12.58 28.39
CA ALA A 172 4.08 -12.67 29.57
C ALA A 172 4.64 -14.09 29.81
N SER A 173 4.15 -15.11 29.08
CA SER A 173 4.64 -16.47 29.21
C SER A 173 6.12 -16.59 28.82
N PRO A 174 6.97 -17.21 29.65
CA PRO A 174 8.42 -17.28 29.41
C PRO A 174 8.82 -18.27 28.29
N HIS A 175 7.89 -19.10 27.80
CA HIS A 175 8.20 -20.24 26.94
C HIS A 175 7.39 -20.25 25.64
N PHE A 176 7.51 -19.19 24.83
CA PHE A 176 7.00 -19.20 23.46
C PHE A 176 8.06 -19.69 22.46
N MET A 177 7.59 -20.39 21.44
CA MET A 177 8.34 -20.68 20.23
C MET A 177 8.00 -19.64 19.17
N THR A 178 8.97 -19.28 18.34
CA THR A 178 8.75 -18.47 17.14
C THR A 178 9.27 -19.24 15.94
N THR A 179 8.69 -19.01 14.75
CA THR A 179 9.29 -19.49 13.50
C THR A 179 10.54 -18.70 13.15
N GLY A 180 10.77 -17.54 13.79
CA GLY A 180 11.91 -16.65 13.52
C GLY A 180 11.79 -15.90 12.19
N THR A 181 10.64 -16.04 11.50
CA THR A 181 10.36 -15.42 10.21
C THR A 181 9.38 -14.27 10.38
N SER A 182 9.69 -13.14 9.75
CA SER A 182 8.76 -12.01 9.61
C SER A 182 8.28 -11.90 8.17
N VAL A 183 6.97 -11.89 7.96
CA VAL A 183 6.34 -11.81 6.64
C VAL A 183 5.45 -10.57 6.62
N PHE A 184 5.79 -9.56 5.81
CA PHE A 184 5.08 -8.26 5.80
C PHE A 184 4.97 -7.57 7.17
N GLY A 185 6.01 -7.72 7.98
CA GLY A 185 6.04 -7.21 9.36
C GLY A 185 5.20 -8.02 10.35
N TRP A 186 4.55 -9.11 9.92
CA TRP A 186 3.93 -10.10 10.80
C TRP A 186 4.96 -11.10 11.31
N SER A 187 4.97 -11.37 12.60
CA SER A 187 5.78 -12.41 13.24
C SER A 187 4.91 -13.29 14.13
N ASP A 188 5.29 -14.56 14.31
CA ASP A 188 4.54 -15.51 15.13
C ASP A 188 5.21 -15.78 16.49
N LYS A 189 4.35 -15.96 17.49
CA LYS A 189 4.70 -16.58 18.78
C LYS A 189 3.68 -17.66 19.06
N ARG A 190 4.13 -18.85 19.47
CA ARG A 190 3.25 -19.98 19.77
C ARG A 190 3.70 -20.76 21.00
N VAL A 191 2.74 -21.25 21.76
CA VAL A 191 2.96 -22.13 22.91
C VAL A 191 2.16 -23.41 22.65
N TYR A 192 2.78 -24.55 22.90
CA TYR A 192 2.10 -25.85 22.86
C TYR A 192 1.96 -26.37 24.29
N GLU A 193 0.73 -26.43 24.78
CA GLU A 193 0.40 -26.77 26.16
C GLU A 193 -0.90 -27.60 26.16
N ASP A 194 -0.94 -28.70 26.91
CA ASP A 194 -2.13 -29.56 27.05
C ASP A 194 -2.77 -30.01 25.73
N ASN A 195 -1.95 -30.31 24.74
CA ASN A 195 -2.39 -30.67 23.37
C ASN A 195 -3.16 -29.54 22.66
N VAL A 196 -3.03 -28.30 23.13
CA VAL A 196 -3.58 -27.09 22.53
C VAL A 196 -2.44 -26.20 22.05
N VAL A 197 -2.52 -25.74 20.81
CA VAL A 197 -1.61 -24.71 20.27
C VAL A 197 -2.26 -23.35 20.49
N LYS A 198 -1.63 -22.52 21.32
CA LYS A 198 -1.95 -21.09 21.43
C LYS A 198 -0.96 -20.32 20.56
N PHE A 199 -1.42 -19.40 19.73
CA PHE A 199 -0.54 -18.58 18.91
C PHE A 199 -1.00 -17.11 18.89
N VAL A 200 -0.02 -16.21 18.76
CA VAL A 200 -0.23 -14.77 18.55
C VAL A 200 0.57 -14.35 17.33
N LEU A 201 -0.04 -13.50 16.52
CA LEU A 201 0.59 -12.83 15.40
C LEU A 201 0.80 -11.36 15.74
N GLU A 202 2.04 -10.91 15.70
CA GLU A 202 2.41 -9.53 15.99
C GLU A 202 2.74 -8.81 14.69
N LYS A 203 2.10 -7.67 14.43
CA LYS A 203 2.43 -6.79 13.31
C LYS A 203 3.06 -5.50 13.80
N THR A 204 4.24 -5.19 13.29
CA THR A 204 4.87 -3.89 13.51
C THR A 204 4.54 -2.96 12.35
N PHE A 205 4.04 -1.76 12.66
CA PHE A 205 3.79 -0.70 11.69
C PHE A 205 4.77 0.45 11.95
N LEU A 206 5.58 0.78 10.95
CA LEU A 206 6.54 1.88 11.07
C LEU A 206 5.83 3.22 10.91
N GLY A 207 6.12 4.16 11.81
CA GLY A 207 5.64 5.54 11.73
C GLY A 207 4.14 5.74 11.97
N GLN A 208 3.43 4.74 12.50
CA GLN A 208 2.01 4.87 12.88
C GLN A 208 1.81 4.41 14.32
N SER A 209 1.04 5.17 15.08
CA SER A 209 0.64 4.78 16.44
C SER A 209 -0.45 3.71 16.40
N THR A 210 -0.53 2.91 17.47
CA THR A 210 -1.58 1.90 17.65
C THR A 210 -2.98 2.52 17.60
N LEU A 211 -3.15 3.73 18.14
CA LEU A 211 -4.40 4.46 18.12
C LEU A 211 -4.82 4.86 16.69
N GLU A 212 -3.91 5.41 15.90
CA GLU A 212 -4.21 5.78 14.50
C GLU A 212 -4.61 4.56 13.67
N LEU A 213 -3.92 3.44 13.88
CA LEU A 213 -4.27 2.17 13.23
C LEU A 213 -5.63 1.68 13.67
N ALA A 214 -5.92 1.70 14.98
CA ALA A 214 -7.21 1.27 15.51
C ALA A 214 -8.36 2.11 14.93
N VAL A 215 -8.22 3.43 14.83
CA VAL A 215 -9.22 4.33 14.24
C VAL A 215 -9.42 4.01 12.74
N LYS A 216 -8.33 3.83 11.98
CA LYS A 216 -8.41 3.48 10.55
C LYS A 216 -9.10 2.12 10.34
N SER A 217 -8.70 1.11 11.11
CA SER A 217 -9.25 -0.25 11.04
C SER A 217 -10.70 -0.29 11.49
N PHE A 218 -11.08 0.48 12.51
CA PHE A 218 -12.46 0.54 12.99
C PHE A 218 -13.41 0.99 11.88
N ASN A 219 -13.05 2.01 11.10
CA ASN A 219 -13.89 2.47 9.98
C ASN A 219 -14.09 1.39 8.91
N ILE A 220 -13.11 0.51 8.72
CA ILE A 220 -13.21 -0.61 7.78
C ILE A 220 -14.16 -1.66 8.35
N VAL A 221 -13.92 -2.12 9.58
CA VAL A 221 -14.68 -3.22 10.22
C VAL A 221 -16.10 -2.81 10.62
N ALA A 222 -16.30 -1.55 11.02
CA ALA A 222 -17.62 -1.01 11.35
C ALA A 222 -18.44 -0.64 10.11
N SER A 223 -17.87 -0.72 8.91
CA SER A 223 -18.62 -0.44 7.68
C SER A 223 -19.64 -1.56 7.40
N VAL A 224 -20.91 -1.16 7.30
CA VAL A 224 -22.06 -2.07 7.07
C VAL A 224 -21.89 -2.96 5.82
N LYS A 225 -21.13 -2.48 4.82
CA LYS A 225 -20.89 -3.22 3.56
C LYS A 225 -20.09 -4.50 3.76
N ILE A 226 -19.20 -4.56 4.75
CA ILE A 226 -18.42 -5.78 5.04
C ILE A 226 -19.26 -6.76 5.86
N CYS A 227 -20.03 -6.27 6.85
CA CYS A 227 -20.88 -7.10 7.70
C CYS A 227 -22.03 -7.80 6.96
N GLN A 228 -22.47 -7.29 5.80
CA GLN A 228 -23.49 -7.94 4.98
C GLN A 228 -22.95 -9.09 4.10
N CYS A 229 -21.65 -9.13 3.81
CA CYS A 229 -21.05 -10.16 2.97
C CYS A 229 -20.66 -11.44 3.71
N SER A 230 -20.59 -11.42 5.04
CA SER A 230 -20.25 -12.60 5.86
C SER A 230 -21.45 -13.49 6.21
N SER A 231 -22.65 -13.20 5.68
CA SER A 231 -23.76 -14.16 5.64
C SER A 231 -23.48 -15.23 4.58
N ILE A 232 -22.46 -16.07 4.81
CA ILE A 232 -22.30 -17.31 4.08
C ILE A 232 -23.48 -18.19 4.51
N GLN A 233 -24.51 -18.27 3.67
CA GLN A 233 -25.55 -19.28 3.80
C GLN A 233 -24.90 -20.65 3.58
N CYS A 234 -24.45 -21.29 4.65
CA CYS A 234 -24.20 -22.73 4.63
C CYS A 234 -25.56 -23.44 4.60
N SER A 235 -26.10 -23.65 3.39
CA SER A 235 -27.19 -24.60 3.20
C SER A 235 -26.63 -26.01 3.33
N VAL A 236 -26.89 -26.67 4.46
CA VAL A 236 -26.75 -28.13 4.55
C VAL A 236 -27.96 -28.72 3.82
N ARG A 237 -27.72 -29.35 2.67
CA ARG A 237 -28.71 -30.23 2.04
C ARG A 237 -28.66 -31.57 2.79
N ALA A 238 -29.81 -31.97 3.32
CA ALA A 238 -30.04 -33.29 3.90
C ALA A 238 -29.91 -34.41 2.86
#